data_AF-A0A9W3A9G9-F1
#
_entry.id   AF-A0A9W3A9G9-F1
#
_cell.length_a   1.000
_cell.length_b   1.000
_cell.length_c   1.000
_cell.angle_alpha   90.00
_cell.angle_beta   90.00
_cell.angle_gamma   90.00
#
_symmetry.space_group_name_H-M   'P 1'
#
loop_
_entity.id
_entity.type
_entity.pdbx_description
1 polymer ?
#
loop_
_entity_poly.entity_id
_entity_poly.type
_entity_poly.pdbx_seq_one_letter_code
_entity_poly.pdbx_strand_id
1 'polypeptide(L)'
;MIAQEDKNHTYIQAYSSYGFRLVSGFSIHGSCAIFPRAILHWNVKSADKITPESLSLFTLLEPKLDILVIGKGDWNASVDYNAIRFLRTHKLNFEILPTEQACSTFNFLNAERRVVAAALIPPKVLTSPMDEAHQKLMLDLAELDQIQSIEDLHDAEMAEVVKQINSGEFAQKRAKLDEVKSKLSEQNELDEDTKKDR
;
A
#
# COMPACT_ATOMS: atom_id res chain seq x y z
N MET A 1 -19.90 -18.73 -3.66
CA MET A 1 -19.29 -20.06 -3.41
C MET A 1 -18.23 -19.84 -2.36
N ILE A 2 -18.52 -20.19 -1.10
CA ILE A 2 -17.62 -19.93 0.03
C ILE A 2 -16.43 -20.88 -0.11
N ALA A 3 -15.23 -20.31 -0.25
CA ALA A 3 -13.99 -21.08 -0.33
C ALA A 3 -13.91 -21.99 0.89
N GLN A 4 -13.76 -23.28 0.63
CA GLN A 4 -13.48 -24.30 1.64
C GLN A 4 -12.26 -23.82 2.45
N GLU A 5 -12.45 -23.50 3.73
CA GLU A 5 -11.33 -23.15 4.62
C GLU A 5 -10.34 -24.32 4.63
N ASP A 6 -9.18 -24.13 4.02
CA ASP A 6 -8.06 -25.02 4.21
C ASP A 6 -7.57 -24.83 5.65
N LYS A 7 -8.13 -25.63 6.56
CA LYS A 7 -7.82 -25.60 8.00
C LYS A 7 -6.34 -25.76 8.32
N ASN A 8 -5.52 -26.19 7.36
CA ASN A 8 -4.10 -26.40 7.57
C ASN A 8 -3.23 -25.18 7.21
N HIS A 9 -3.76 -24.18 6.50
CA HIS A 9 -2.97 -23.03 6.04
C HIS A 9 -3.38 -21.73 6.74
N THR A 10 -2.38 -20.94 7.12
CA THR A 10 -2.55 -19.65 7.78
C THR A 10 -2.71 -18.57 6.74
N TYR A 11 -3.79 -17.81 6.83
CA TYR A 11 -4.06 -16.66 5.97
C TYR A 11 -4.23 -15.39 6.80
N ILE A 12 -3.72 -14.29 6.27
CA ILE A 12 -3.84 -12.97 6.87
C ILE A 12 -5.18 -12.40 6.43
N GLN A 13 -6.04 -12.05 7.40
CA GLN A 13 -7.35 -11.48 7.14
C GLN A 13 -7.28 -9.94 7.11
N ALA A 14 -6.57 -9.35 8.06
CA ALA A 14 -6.46 -7.91 8.20
C ALA A 14 -5.17 -7.51 8.91
N TYR A 15 -4.80 -6.25 8.80
CA TYR A 15 -3.69 -5.65 9.52
C TYR A 15 -4.14 -4.35 10.19
N SER A 16 -3.35 -3.91 11.16
CA SER A 16 -3.51 -2.66 11.89
C SER A 16 -2.13 -2.11 12.25
N SER A 17 -2.08 -0.93 12.86
CA SER A 17 -0.84 -0.37 13.37
C SER A 17 -0.22 -1.16 14.54
N TYR A 18 -1.00 -2.07 15.12
CA TYR A 18 -0.57 -2.91 16.23
C TYR A 18 -0.16 -4.32 15.81
N GLY A 19 -0.49 -4.77 14.59
CA GLY A 19 -0.23 -6.14 14.16
C GLY A 19 -1.26 -6.69 13.18
N PHE A 20 -1.46 -8.01 13.21
CA PHE A 20 -2.15 -8.77 12.17
C PHE A 20 -3.27 -9.64 12.74
N ARG A 21 -4.38 -9.75 12.01
CA ARG A 21 -5.47 -10.68 12.28
C ARG A 21 -5.46 -11.78 11.24
N LEU A 22 -5.60 -13.01 11.69
CA LEU A 22 -5.64 -14.20 10.85
C LEU A 22 -7.08 -14.68 10.64
N VAL A 23 -7.32 -15.40 9.54
CA VAL A 23 -8.63 -16.00 9.23
C VAL A 23 -9.05 -17.00 10.31
N SER A 24 -8.10 -17.67 10.96
CA SER A 24 -8.34 -18.58 12.09
C SER A 24 -8.87 -17.88 13.36
N GLY A 25 -8.96 -16.55 13.37
CA GLY A 25 -9.40 -15.75 14.51
C GLY A 25 -8.27 -15.30 15.45
N PHE A 26 -7.05 -15.82 15.29
CA PHE A 26 -5.90 -15.38 16.06
C PHE A 26 -5.45 -13.97 15.67
N SER A 27 -5.04 -13.19 16.67
CA SER A 27 -4.46 -11.85 16.48
C SER A 27 -3.02 -11.83 17.01
N ILE A 28 -2.12 -11.35 16.17
CA ILE A 28 -0.68 -11.25 16.43
C ILE A 28 -0.35 -9.78 16.63
N HIS A 29 0.38 -9.47 17.69
CA HIS A 29 0.79 -8.10 17.98
C HIS A 29 2.25 -7.90 17.62
N GLY A 30 2.54 -6.82 16.89
CA GLY A 30 3.86 -6.48 16.40
C GLY A 30 4.26 -7.26 15.15
N SER A 31 5.56 -7.27 14.89
CA SER A 31 6.15 -7.91 13.72
C SER A 31 6.20 -9.43 13.87
N CYS A 32 5.96 -10.13 12.77
CA CYS A 32 5.88 -11.58 12.79
C CYS A 32 6.44 -12.21 11.51
N ALA A 33 6.91 -13.45 11.66
CA ALA A 33 7.23 -14.35 10.57
C ALA A 33 6.08 -15.34 10.43
N ILE A 34 5.38 -15.32 9.30
CA ILE A 34 4.25 -16.19 9.00
C ILE A 34 4.68 -17.22 7.96
N PHE A 35 4.39 -18.47 8.26
CA PHE A 35 4.54 -19.62 7.38
C PHE A 35 3.15 -20.21 7.12
N PRO A 36 3.01 -21.06 6.09
CA PRO A 36 1.77 -21.78 5.81
C PRO A 36 1.17 -22.42 7.06
N ARG A 37 1.99 -22.99 7.96
CA ARG A 37 1.52 -23.78 9.11
C ARG A 37 2.05 -23.30 10.47
N ALA A 38 2.74 -22.16 10.51
CA ALA A 38 3.38 -21.69 11.73
C ALA A 38 3.48 -20.16 11.75
N ILE A 39 3.50 -19.59 12.94
CA ILE A 39 3.66 -18.16 13.16
C ILE A 39 4.71 -18.00 14.25
N LEU A 40 5.69 -17.13 14.01
CA LEU A 40 6.72 -16.78 14.97
C LEU A 40 6.76 -15.26 15.17
N HIS A 41 7.02 -14.81 16.38
CA HIS A 41 7.34 -13.40 16.60
C HIS A 41 8.67 -13.08 15.94
N TRP A 42 8.72 -11.93 15.26
CA TRP A 42 9.91 -11.44 14.60
C TRP A 42 10.38 -10.17 15.30
N ASN A 43 11.57 -10.21 15.90
CA ASN A 43 12.07 -9.11 16.74
C ASN A 43 12.65 -7.95 15.91
N VAL A 44 11.82 -7.35 15.06
CA VAL A 44 12.17 -6.20 14.22
C VAL A 44 11.06 -5.16 14.35
N LYS A 45 11.39 -3.94 14.79
CA LYS A 45 10.38 -2.89 15.05
C LYS A 45 10.06 -2.00 13.84
N SER A 46 10.95 -1.95 12.86
CA SER A 46 10.85 -1.07 11.70
C SER A 46 11.77 -1.56 10.57
N ALA A 47 11.51 -1.11 9.34
CA ALA A 47 12.22 -1.57 8.15
C ALA A 47 13.75 -1.33 8.21
N ASP A 48 14.17 -0.23 8.84
CA ASP A 48 15.60 0.11 9.04
C ASP A 48 16.31 -0.82 10.04
N LYS A 49 15.54 -1.60 10.81
CA LYS A 49 16.06 -2.58 11.78
C LYS A 49 16.06 -4.00 11.24
N ILE A 50 15.77 -4.19 9.96
CA ILE A 50 15.95 -5.48 9.29
C ILE A 50 17.44 -5.69 9.08
N THR A 51 18.02 -6.65 9.79
CA THR A 51 19.44 -7.01 9.69
C THR A 51 19.62 -8.43 9.14
N PRO A 52 20.82 -8.79 8.64
CA PRO A 52 21.14 -10.17 8.27
C PRO A 52 20.78 -11.20 9.35
N GLU A 53 21.07 -10.90 10.62
CA GLU A 53 20.79 -11.76 11.76
C GLU A 53 19.27 -11.97 11.93
N SER A 54 18.49 -10.91 11.76
CA SER A 54 17.02 -10.98 11.83
C SER A 54 16.40 -11.83 10.72
N LEU A 55 17.11 -12.01 9.60
CA LEU A 55 16.67 -12.78 8.43
C LEU A 55 17.24 -14.20 8.37
N SER A 56 18.21 -14.51 9.24
CA SER A 56 18.93 -15.79 9.24
C SER A 56 18.01 -17.00 9.30
N LEU A 57 16.91 -16.92 10.06
CA LEU A 57 15.88 -17.96 10.14
C LEU A 57 15.43 -18.44 8.76
N PHE A 58 15.11 -17.51 7.86
CA PHE A 58 14.56 -17.83 6.54
C PHE A 58 15.57 -18.52 5.62
N THR A 59 16.87 -18.33 5.87
CA THR A 59 17.95 -18.96 5.11
C THR A 59 18.28 -20.39 5.57
N LEU A 60 17.76 -20.79 6.74
CA LEU A 60 18.06 -22.08 7.38
C LEU A 60 16.94 -23.12 7.23
N LEU A 61 15.84 -22.75 6.56
CA LEU A 61 14.67 -23.62 6.42
C LEU A 61 14.89 -24.71 5.37
N GLU A 62 14.36 -25.89 5.65
CA GLU A 62 14.26 -27.02 4.71
C GLU A 62 12.81 -27.52 4.62
N PRO A 63 12.22 -27.63 3.42
CA PRO A 63 12.79 -27.25 2.13
C PRO A 63 13.02 -25.73 2.03
N LYS A 64 13.95 -25.33 1.15
CA LYS A 64 14.20 -23.90 0.87
C LYS A 64 12.92 -23.21 0.40
N LEU A 65 12.74 -21.96 0.84
CA LEU A 65 11.63 -21.15 0.38
C LEU A 65 11.76 -20.86 -1.12
N ASP A 66 10.66 -21.02 -1.85
CA ASP A 66 10.54 -20.55 -3.22
C ASP A 66 10.60 -19.03 -3.28
N ILE A 67 10.06 -18.36 -2.25
CA ILE A 67 10.02 -16.90 -2.11
C ILE A 67 9.75 -16.48 -0.66
N LEU A 68 10.46 -15.44 -0.21
CA LEU A 68 10.22 -14.72 1.04
C LEU A 68 9.56 -13.36 0.74
N VAL A 69 8.38 -13.11 1.29
CA VAL A 69 7.71 -11.81 1.18
C VAL A 69 8.03 -10.96 2.41
N ILE A 70 8.64 -9.79 2.24
CA ILE A 70 8.98 -8.89 3.34
C ILE A 70 8.03 -7.70 3.31
N GLY A 71 7.15 -7.61 4.30
CA GLY A 71 6.29 -6.46 4.55
C GLY A 71 7.01 -5.43 5.39
N LYS A 72 7.49 -4.35 4.76
CA LYS A 72 8.35 -3.33 5.40
C LYS A 72 7.60 -2.32 6.28
N GLY A 73 6.31 -2.51 6.50
CA GLY A 73 5.43 -1.52 7.12
C GLY A 73 4.93 -0.54 6.08
N ASP A 74 5.22 0.74 6.30
CA ASP A 74 4.70 1.85 5.51
C ASP A 74 5.25 1.87 4.06
N TRP A 75 4.52 2.55 3.18
CA TRP A 75 4.88 2.70 1.77
C TRP A 75 6.23 3.39 1.52
N ASN A 76 6.62 4.32 2.39
CA ASN A 76 7.86 5.10 2.25
C ASN A 76 9.04 4.52 3.05
N ALA A 77 8.83 3.43 3.81
CA ALA A 77 9.89 2.80 4.58
C ALA A 77 10.96 2.20 3.65
N SER A 78 12.23 2.28 4.04
CA SER A 78 13.33 1.68 3.28
C SER A 78 13.99 0.56 4.09
N VAL A 79 14.47 -0.47 3.39
CA VAL A 79 15.17 -1.61 3.98
C VAL A 79 16.67 -1.45 3.75
N ASP A 80 17.47 -1.77 4.76
CA ASP A 80 18.92 -1.68 4.67
C ASP A 80 19.47 -2.55 3.53
N TYR A 81 20.38 -2.00 2.75
CA TYR A 81 21.07 -2.68 1.66
C TYR A 81 21.81 -3.94 2.13
N ASN A 82 22.34 -3.96 3.36
CA ASN A 82 23.02 -5.12 3.93
C ASN A 82 22.09 -6.33 4.08
N ALA A 83 20.83 -6.11 4.45
CA ALA A 83 19.82 -7.16 4.53
C ALA A 83 19.49 -7.72 3.14
N ILE A 84 19.31 -6.84 2.15
CA ILE A 84 19.08 -7.21 0.75
C ILE A 84 20.26 -8.04 0.20
N ARG A 85 21.49 -7.60 0.47
CA ARG A 85 22.72 -8.29 0.05
C ARG A 85 22.81 -9.67 0.70
N PHE A 86 22.51 -9.78 2.00
CA PHE A 86 22.49 -11.05 2.72
C PHE A 86 21.56 -12.07 2.05
N LEU A 87 20.32 -11.69 1.75
CA LEU A 87 19.35 -12.58 1.10
C LEU A 87 19.85 -13.07 -0.28
N ARG A 88 20.42 -12.15 -1.07
CA ARG A 88 21.03 -12.47 -2.38
C ARG A 88 22.19 -13.45 -2.25
N THR A 89 23.08 -13.25 -1.28
CA THR A 89 24.22 -14.16 -1.03
C THR A 89 23.75 -15.57 -0.64
N HIS A 90 22.64 -15.68 0.09
CA HIS A 90 22.02 -16.96 0.44
C HIS A 90 21.15 -17.57 -0.67
N LYS A 91 21.09 -16.95 -1.86
CA LYS A 91 20.26 -17.38 -3.00
C LYS A 91 18.78 -17.55 -2.63
N LEU A 92 18.29 -16.75 -1.69
CA LEU A 92 16.88 -16.70 -1.32
C LEU A 92 16.17 -15.74 -2.27
N ASN A 93 15.09 -16.18 -2.91
CA ASN A 93 14.22 -15.28 -3.66
C ASN A 93 13.38 -14.47 -2.66
N PHE A 94 13.23 -13.18 -2.89
CA PHE A 94 12.46 -12.33 -2.00
C PHE A 94 11.80 -11.17 -2.73
N GLU A 95 10.71 -10.69 -2.14
CA GLU A 95 10.03 -9.44 -2.50
C GLU A 95 9.95 -8.54 -1.28
N ILE A 96 10.18 -7.24 -1.47
CA ILE A 96 10.07 -6.23 -0.42
C ILE A 96 8.94 -5.30 -0.80
N LEU A 97 7.85 -5.31 -0.04
CA LEU A 97 6.61 -4.62 -0.36
C LEU A 97 6.09 -3.83 0.86
N PRO A 98 5.27 -2.79 0.67
CA PRO A 98 4.42 -2.26 1.74
C PRO A 98 3.61 -3.40 2.37
N THR A 99 3.35 -3.32 3.68
CA THR A 99 2.75 -4.44 4.41
C THR A 99 1.38 -4.84 3.88
N GLU A 100 0.58 -3.88 3.42
CA GLU A 100 -0.69 -4.14 2.73
C GLU A 100 -0.53 -5.09 1.55
N GLN A 101 0.37 -4.77 0.63
CA GLN A 101 0.64 -5.60 -0.55
C GLN A 101 1.28 -6.93 -0.16
N ALA A 102 2.20 -6.92 0.80
CA ALA A 102 2.86 -8.13 1.29
C ALA A 102 1.86 -9.16 1.84
N CYS A 103 0.81 -8.71 2.55
CA CYS A 103 -0.22 -9.60 3.07
C CYS A 103 -0.98 -10.30 1.93
N SER A 104 -1.38 -9.54 0.90
CA SER A 104 -2.07 -10.06 -0.28
C SER A 104 -1.19 -11.03 -1.08
N THR A 105 0.06 -10.65 -1.34
CA THR A 105 1.04 -11.49 -2.05
C THR A 105 1.31 -12.80 -1.31
N PHE A 106 1.51 -12.75 0.01
CA PHE A 106 1.66 -13.96 0.82
C PHE A 106 0.44 -14.86 0.71
N ASN A 107 -0.78 -14.33 0.90
CA ASN A 107 -2.00 -15.11 0.82
C ASN A 107 -2.17 -15.80 -0.54
N PHE A 108 -1.87 -15.08 -1.63
CA PHE A 108 -1.93 -15.60 -2.99
C PHE A 108 -0.95 -16.76 -3.20
N LEU A 109 0.33 -16.54 -2.90
CA LEU A 109 1.38 -17.56 -3.05
C LEU A 109 1.14 -18.78 -2.14
N ASN A 110 0.61 -18.54 -0.94
CA ASN A 110 0.25 -19.58 0.00
C ASN A 110 -0.95 -20.41 -0.50
N ALA A 111 -1.94 -19.76 -1.13
CA ALA A 111 -3.06 -20.44 -1.79
C ALA A 111 -2.59 -21.30 -2.98
N GLU A 112 -1.58 -20.86 -3.72
CA GLU A 112 -0.91 -21.64 -4.79
C GLU A 112 -0.06 -22.83 -4.26
N ARG A 113 -0.01 -23.04 -2.94
CA ARG A 113 0.78 -24.10 -2.28
C ARG A 113 2.28 -24.02 -2.57
N ARG A 114 2.80 -22.81 -2.80
CA ARG A 114 4.23 -22.57 -2.90
C ARG A 114 4.89 -22.63 -1.53
N VAL A 115 6.19 -22.93 -1.49
CA VAL A 115 6.98 -22.90 -0.25
C VAL A 115 7.30 -21.44 0.06
N VAL A 116 6.33 -20.71 0.62
CA VAL A 116 6.42 -19.27 0.90
C VAL A 116 6.55 -18.99 2.39
N ALA A 117 7.19 -17.88 2.74
CA ALA A 117 7.09 -17.28 4.07
C ALA A 117 6.89 -15.76 3.95
N ALA A 118 6.34 -15.14 4.98
CA ALA A 118 6.23 -13.70 5.09
C ALA A 118 6.91 -13.18 6.36
N ALA A 119 7.72 -12.14 6.25
CA ALA A 119 8.28 -11.38 7.37
C ALA A 119 7.62 -10.01 7.39
N LEU A 120 6.71 -9.77 8.32
CA LEU A 120 5.80 -8.63 8.29
C LEU A 120 6.01 -7.70 9.47
N ILE A 121 6.09 -6.40 9.19
CA ILE A 121 6.09 -5.31 10.15
C ILE A 121 4.75 -4.59 10.03
N PRO A 122 3.99 -4.36 11.12
CA PRO A 122 2.75 -3.59 11.03
C PRO A 122 3.06 -2.16 10.55
N PRO A 123 2.26 -1.60 9.61
CA PRO A 123 2.46 -0.23 9.16
C PRO A 123 2.09 0.74 10.28
N LYS A 124 2.79 1.86 10.41
CA LYS A 124 2.43 2.91 11.36
C LYS A 124 1.25 3.74 10.84
N VAL A 125 1.15 3.86 9.52
CA VAL A 125 0.12 4.62 8.81
C VAL A 125 -0.74 3.65 7.99
N LEU A 126 -2.06 3.68 8.19
CA LEU A 126 -2.99 2.76 7.51
C LEU A 126 -3.48 3.27 6.15
N THR A 127 -3.19 4.54 5.81
CA THR A 127 -3.54 5.14 4.53
C THR A 127 -2.48 4.81 3.48
N SER A 128 -2.92 4.28 2.34
CA SER A 128 -2.08 4.18 1.15
C SER A 128 -1.82 5.60 0.60
N PRO A 129 -0.66 5.88 -0.02
CA PRO A 129 -0.42 7.14 -0.72
C PRO A 129 -1.48 7.45 -1.78
N MET A 130 -2.09 6.42 -2.37
CA MET A 130 -3.18 6.58 -3.33
C MET A 130 -4.47 7.05 -2.64
N ASP A 131 -4.77 6.52 -1.45
CA ASP A 131 -5.91 6.97 -0.63
C ASP A 131 -5.70 8.40 -0.15
N GLU A 132 -4.48 8.74 0.29
CA GLU A 132 -4.15 10.08 0.74
C GLU A 132 -4.27 11.11 -0.41
N ALA A 133 -3.81 10.75 -1.62
CA ALA A 133 -3.97 11.58 -2.81
C ALA A 133 -5.45 11.72 -3.22
N HIS A 134 -6.22 10.63 -3.24
CA HIS A 134 -7.65 10.67 -3.53
C HIS A 134 -8.42 11.47 -2.48
N GLN A 135 -8.12 11.31 -1.20
CA GLN A 135 -8.78 12.01 -0.11
C GLN A 135 -8.44 13.50 -0.13
N LYS A 136 -7.17 13.84 -0.41
CA LYS A 136 -6.75 15.23 -0.64
C LYS A 136 -7.45 15.84 -1.86
N LEU A 137 -7.54 15.09 -2.97
CA LEU A 137 -8.26 15.54 -4.16
C LEU A 137 -9.76 15.75 -3.86
N MET A 138 -10.39 14.87 -3.09
CA MET A 138 -11.79 15.00 -2.68
C MET A 138 -12.01 16.20 -1.74
N LEU A 139 -11.06 16.47 -0.83
CA LEU A 139 -11.08 17.67 0.02
C LEU A 139 -10.90 18.93 -0.83
N ASP A 140 -9.92 18.95 -1.74
CA ASP A 140 -9.69 20.06 -2.67
C ASP A 140 -10.93 20.30 -3.57
N LEU A 141 -11.61 19.24 -4.03
CA LEU A 141 -12.86 19.34 -4.81
C LEU A 141 -14.03 19.86 -3.98
N ALA A 142 -14.16 19.44 -2.71
CA ALA A 142 -15.20 19.93 -1.81
C ALA A 142 -15.02 21.42 -1.46
N GLU A 143 -13.78 21.89 -1.34
CA GLU A 143 -13.47 23.32 -1.17
C GLU A 143 -13.88 24.15 -2.40
N LEU A 144 -13.74 23.61 -3.62
CA LEU A 144 -14.16 24.30 -4.85
C LEU A 144 -15.69 24.43 -4.98
N ASP A 145 -16.45 23.43 -4.52
CA ASP A 145 -17.92 23.46 -4.54
C ASP A 145 -18.48 24.55 -3.61
N GLN A 146 -17.84 24.75 -2.45
CA GLN A 146 -18.16 25.87 -1.55
C GLN A 146 -17.91 27.23 -2.20
N ILE A 147 -16.86 27.37 -3.02
CA ILE A 147 -16.55 28.62 -3.74
C ILE A 147 -17.59 28.88 -4.84
N GLN A 148 -18.01 27.86 -5.59
CA GLN A 148 -19.07 28.01 -6.60
C GLN A 148 -20.39 28.50 -5.99
N SER A 149 -20.77 27.98 -4.82
CA SER A 149 -21.98 28.43 -4.11
C SER A 149 -21.92 29.90 -3.64
N ILE A 150 -20.72 30.49 -3.56
CA ILE A 150 -20.50 31.91 -3.23
C ILE A 150 -20.53 32.78 -4.50
N GLU A 151 -20.07 32.27 -5.65
CA GLU A 151 -20.15 32.97 -6.94
C GLU A 151 -21.60 33.22 -7.40
N ASP A 152 -22.55 32.39 -6.96
CA ASP A 152 -23.99 32.52 -7.29
C ASP A 152 -24.74 33.62 -6.50
N LEU A 153 -24.08 34.38 -5.61
CA LEU A 153 -24.68 35.47 -4.83
C LEU A 153 -24.39 36.87 -5.45
N HIS A 154 -25.28 37.32 -6.34
CA HIS A 154 -25.51 38.69 -6.85
C HIS A 154 -24.29 39.55 -7.33
N ASP A 155 -23.82 39.25 -8.55
CA ASP A 155 -23.71 40.07 -9.78
C ASP A 155 -23.14 41.51 -9.87
N ALA A 156 -22.62 42.18 -8.85
CA ALA A 156 -21.88 43.44 -9.11
C ALA A 156 -20.68 43.72 -8.21
N GLU A 157 -20.77 43.44 -6.92
CA GLU A 157 -19.66 43.69 -5.98
C GLU A 157 -18.64 42.53 -5.96
N MET A 158 -19.05 41.33 -6.39
CA MET A 158 -18.20 40.13 -6.38
C MET A 158 -17.13 40.11 -7.47
N ALA A 159 -17.29 40.84 -8.58
CA ALA A 159 -16.32 40.80 -9.69
C ALA A 159 -14.92 41.30 -9.27
N GLU A 160 -14.86 42.22 -8.30
CA GLU A 160 -13.60 42.76 -7.79
C GLU A 160 -12.98 41.86 -6.72
N VAL A 161 -13.81 41.25 -5.87
CA VAL A 161 -13.38 40.27 -4.84
C VAL A 161 -12.93 38.96 -5.48
N VAL A 162 -13.66 38.43 -6.46
CA VAL A 162 -13.30 37.23 -7.25
C VAL A 162 -12.01 37.47 -8.04
N LYS A 163 -11.80 38.68 -8.57
CA LYS A 163 -10.55 39.04 -9.26
C LYS A 163 -9.35 39.12 -8.31
N GLN A 164 -9.57 39.51 -7.06
CA GLN A 164 -8.54 39.49 -6.02
C GLN A 164 -8.24 38.06 -5.53
N ILE A 165 -9.24 37.21 -5.34
CA ILE A 165 -9.07 35.79 -4.96
C ILE A 165 -8.38 35.01 -6.08
N ASN A 166 -8.76 35.24 -7.34
CA ASN A 166 -8.15 34.63 -8.53
C ASN A 166 -6.79 35.24 -8.90
N SER A 167 -6.32 36.29 -8.21
CA SER A 167 -4.97 36.83 -8.40
C SER A 167 -3.89 36.09 -7.59
N GLY A 168 -4.28 35.17 -6.70
CA GLY A 168 -3.39 34.34 -5.88
C GLY A 168 -3.48 32.83 -6.19
N GLU A 169 -2.83 32.02 -5.34
CA GLU A 169 -2.60 30.55 -5.40
C GLU A 169 -3.71 29.67 -6.04
N PHE A 170 -4.98 30.10 -5.99
CA PHE A 170 -6.12 29.40 -6.59
C PHE A 170 -6.09 29.34 -8.12
N ALA A 171 -5.58 30.37 -8.82
CA ALA A 171 -5.43 30.33 -10.28
C ALA A 171 -4.41 29.25 -10.72
N GLN A 172 -3.34 29.06 -9.94
CA GLN A 172 -2.37 28.00 -10.17
C GLN A 172 -2.95 26.61 -9.88
N LYS A 173 -3.78 26.47 -8.82
CA LYS A 173 -4.51 25.23 -8.52
C LYS A 173 -5.51 24.87 -9.63
N ARG A 174 -6.26 25.85 -10.16
CA ARG A 174 -7.24 25.65 -11.23
C ARG A 174 -6.57 25.24 -12.54
N ALA A 175 -5.47 25.91 -12.92
CA ALA A 175 -4.67 25.53 -14.08
C ALA A 175 -4.08 24.11 -13.96
N LYS A 176 -3.59 23.73 -12.78
CA LYS A 176 -3.12 22.36 -12.51
C LYS A 176 -4.26 21.34 -12.56
N LEU A 177 -5.46 21.69 -12.08
CA LEU A 177 -6.63 20.80 -12.11
C LEU A 177 -7.11 20.56 -13.54
N ASP A 178 -7.12 21.60 -14.39
CA ASP A 178 -7.50 21.49 -15.80
C ASP A 178 -6.46 20.68 -16.59
N GLU A 179 -5.16 20.84 -16.28
CA GLU A 179 -4.10 20.01 -16.86
C GLU A 179 -4.25 18.54 -16.46
N VAL A 180 -4.58 18.25 -15.20
CA VAL A 180 -4.81 16.87 -14.72
C VAL A 180 -6.07 16.27 -15.34
N LYS A 181 -7.16 17.04 -15.49
CA LYS A 181 -8.39 16.58 -16.15
C LYS A 181 -8.18 16.27 -17.63
N SER A 182 -7.41 17.10 -18.34
CA SER A 182 -7.04 16.85 -19.74
C SER A 182 -6.24 15.56 -19.88
N LYS A 183 -5.28 15.32 -18.98
CA LYS A 183 -4.48 14.09 -18.98
C LYS A 183 -5.31 12.85 -18.63
N LEU A 184 -6.30 12.98 -17.75
CA LEU A 184 -7.23 11.90 -17.42
C LEU A 184 -8.19 11.58 -18.57
N SER A 185 -8.68 12.57 -19.32
CA SER A 185 -9.53 12.32 -20.50
C SER A 185 -8.74 11.65 -21.63
N GLU A 186 -7.51 12.09 -21.88
CA GLU A 186 -6.63 11.48 -22.88
C GLU A 186 -6.27 10.01 -22.54
N GLN A 187 -6.03 9.70 -21.26
CA GLN A 187 -5.80 8.31 -20.83
C GLN A 187 -7.05 7.43 -20.95
N ASN A 188 -8.24 7.96 -20.65
CA ASN A 188 -9.48 7.20 -20.80
C ASN A 188 -9.84 6.92 -22.28
N GLU A 189 -9.50 7.83 -23.20
CA GLU A 189 -9.67 7.60 -24.65
C GLU A 189 -8.69 6.53 -25.18
N LEU A 190 -7.44 6.53 -24.71
CA LEU A 190 -6.44 5.50 -25.06
C LEU A 190 -6.80 4.11 -24.51
N ASP A 191 -7.41 4.03 -23.33
CA ASP A 191 -7.85 2.77 -22.73
C ASP A 191 -9.14 2.20 -23.36
N GLU A 192 -10.01 3.05 -23.94
CA GLU A 192 -11.18 2.61 -24.71
C GLU A 192 -10.82 2.05 -26.09
N ASP A 193 -9.85 2.64 -26.80
CA ASP A 193 -9.38 2.12 -28.09
C ASP A 193 -8.63 0.79 -27.93
N THR A 194 -7.89 0.60 -26.84
CA THR A 194 -7.18 -0.68 -26.56
C THR A 194 -8.14 -1.83 -26.19
N LYS A 195 -9.37 -1.51 -25.77
CA LYS A 195 -10.44 -2.50 -25.49
C LYS A 195 -11.28 -2.87 -26.70
N LYS A 196 -11.21 -2.12 -27.81
CA LYS A 196 -11.93 -2.45 -29.06
C LYS A 196 -11.19 -3.42 -29.99
N ASP A 197 -9.88 -3.59 -29.79
CA ASP A 197 -9.01 -4.47 -30.59
C ASP A 197 -8.64 -5.80 -29.91
N ARG A 198 -9.41 -6.24 -28.90
CA ARG A 198 -9.34 -7.60 -28.31
C ARG A 198 -10.72 -8.24 -28.25
#